data_AF-A0A4R0N8I9-F1
#
_entry.id   AF-A0A4R0N8I9-F1
#
_cell.length_a   1.000
_cell.length_b   1.000
_cell.length_c   1.000
_cell.angle_alpha   90.00
_cell.angle_beta   90.00
_cell.angle_gamma   90.00
#
_symmetry.space_group_name_H-M   'P 1'
#
loop_
_entity.id
_entity.type
_entity.pdbx_description
1 polymer ?
#
loop_
_entity_poly.entity_id
_entity_poly.type
_entity_poly.pdbx_seq_one_letter_code
_entity_poly.pdbx_strand_id
1 'polypeptide(L)'
;MYRRDLITAEIEKLAQVLARIMGLKLELKLDEAELLFNETMLNSFSLSNSILYNKDNSSFEQWLNEIELPAEKLDSLSEFLYYQLGTSQEQNQIIAPKLNLIYEQLSNKHKIVHLVNMHRQKIIQQYL
;
A
#
# COMPACT_ATOMS: atom_id res chain seq x y z
N MET A 1 -2.00 -26.34 -6.22
CA MET A 1 -2.81 -26.23 -5.00
C MET A 1 -2.04 -25.45 -3.96
N TYR A 2 -1.03 -26.02 -3.29
CA TYR A 2 -0.29 -25.39 -2.18
C TYR A 2 0.13 -23.92 -2.33
N ARG A 3 0.74 -23.50 -3.45
CA ARG A 3 1.23 -22.10 -3.59
C ARG A 3 0.11 -21.06 -3.71
N ARG A 4 -1.02 -21.41 -4.34
CA ARG A 4 -2.17 -20.50 -4.45
C ARG A 4 -2.87 -20.36 -3.10
N ASP A 5 -3.06 -21.47 -2.41
CA ASP A 5 -3.74 -21.49 -1.10
C ASP A 5 -2.96 -20.68 -0.05
N LEU A 6 -1.62 -20.73 -0.10
CA LEU A 6 -0.75 -19.92 0.76
C LEU A 6 -0.85 -18.41 0.47
N ILE A 7 -0.86 -18.00 -0.81
CA ILE A 7 -1.03 -16.60 -1.18
C ILE A 7 -2.41 -16.11 -0.74
N THR A 8 -3.47 -16.88 -1.01
CA THR A 8 -4.84 -16.51 -0.59
C THR A 8 -4.93 -16.32 0.93
N ALA A 9 -4.38 -17.23 1.72
CA ALA A 9 -4.36 -17.10 3.18
C ALA A 9 -3.57 -15.85 3.65
N GLU A 10 -2.48 -15.50 2.95
CA GLU A 10 -1.73 -14.28 3.23
C GLU A 10 -2.53 -13.01 2.92
N ILE A 11 -3.23 -12.97 1.78
CA ILE A 11 -4.10 -11.85 1.39
C ILE A 11 -5.26 -11.70 2.38
N GLU A 12 -5.90 -12.80 2.79
CA GLU A 12 -6.96 -12.77 3.81
C GLU A 12 -6.45 -12.21 5.14
N LYS A 13 -5.24 -12.62 5.56
CA LYS A 13 -4.60 -12.08 6.77
C LYS A 13 -4.33 -10.58 6.63
N LEU A 14 -3.84 -10.12 5.48
CA LEU A 14 -3.60 -8.70 5.22
C LEU A 14 -4.92 -7.89 5.26
N ALA A 15 -6.00 -8.43 4.70
CA ALA A 15 -7.32 -7.79 4.75
C ALA A 15 -7.83 -7.67 6.20
N GLN A 16 -7.65 -8.69 7.03
CA GLN A 16 -8.01 -8.65 8.46
C GLN A 16 -7.18 -7.61 9.22
N VAL A 17 -5.88 -7.52 8.94
CA VAL A 17 -4.99 -6.51 9.54
C VAL A 17 -5.44 -5.10 9.14
N LEU A 18 -5.75 -4.88 7.85
CA LEU A 18 -6.25 -3.58 7.39
C LEU A 18 -7.57 -3.21 8.08
N ALA A 19 -8.52 -4.14 8.16
CA ALA A 19 -9.78 -3.93 8.87
C ALA A 19 -9.56 -3.56 10.35
N ARG A 20 -8.58 -4.20 11.00
CA ARG A 20 -8.20 -3.86 12.39
C ARG A 20 -7.62 -2.45 12.49
N ILE A 21 -6.72 -2.05 11.59
CA ILE A 21 -6.18 -0.67 11.54
C ILE A 21 -7.32 0.33 11.37
N MET A 22 -8.26 0.07 10.45
CA MET A 22 -9.43 0.93 10.25
C MET A 22 -10.30 1.02 11.50
N GLY A 23 -10.54 -0.09 12.19
CA GLY A 23 -11.26 -0.11 13.48
C GLY A 23 -10.57 0.74 14.55
N LEU A 24 -9.25 0.62 14.69
CA LEU A 24 -8.47 1.45 15.63
C LEU A 24 -8.56 2.95 15.30
N LYS A 25 -8.52 3.32 14.01
CA LYS A 25 -8.72 4.72 13.57
C LYS A 25 -10.10 5.24 13.96
N LEU A 26 -11.15 4.44 13.80
CA LEU A 26 -12.52 4.81 14.21
C LEU A 26 -12.66 4.97 15.73
N GLU A 27 -11.92 4.17 16.49
CA GLU A 27 -11.84 4.26 17.96
C GLU A 27 -10.92 5.39 18.45
N LEU A 28 -10.35 6.20 17.54
CA LEU A 28 -9.37 7.26 17.83
C LEU A 28 -8.06 6.75 18.48
N LYS A 29 -7.76 5.46 18.37
CA LYS A 29 -6.50 4.84 18.80
C LYS A 29 -5.44 4.97 17.72
N LEU A 30 -5.07 6.21 17.40
CA LEU A 30 -4.22 6.52 16.25
C LEU A 30 -2.81 5.94 16.39
N ASP A 31 -2.21 6.02 17.57
CA ASP A 31 -0.87 5.48 17.83
C ASP A 31 -0.80 3.95 17.63
N GLU A 32 -1.82 3.23 18.09
CA GLU A 32 -1.92 1.77 17.89
C GLU A 32 -2.13 1.43 16.40
N ALA A 33 -2.95 2.22 15.70
CA ALA A 33 -3.18 2.05 14.28
C ALA A 33 -1.90 2.29 13.46
N GLU A 34 -1.14 3.32 13.81
CA GLU A 34 0.12 3.67 13.16
C GLU A 34 1.20 2.62 13.46
N LEU A 35 1.32 2.16 14.70
CA LEU A 35 2.26 1.10 15.07
C LEU A 35 1.97 -0.19 14.27
N LEU A 36 0.71 -0.63 14.24
CA LEU A 36 0.31 -1.82 13.49
C LEU A 36 0.55 -1.63 11.98
N PHE A 37 0.30 -0.44 11.43
CA PHE A 37 0.60 -0.13 10.05
C PHE A 37 2.09 -0.26 9.74
N ASN A 38 2.95 0.37 10.55
CA ASN A 38 4.40 0.36 10.37
C ASN A 38 4.98 -1.06 10.48
N GLU A 39 4.52 -1.83 11.47
CA GLU A 39 4.89 -3.25 11.60
C GLU A 39 4.45 -4.06 10.38
N THR A 40 3.28 -3.77 9.82
CA THR A 40 2.77 -4.45 8.64
C THR A 40 3.60 -4.12 7.40
N MET A 41 3.95 -2.84 7.19
CA MET A 41 4.82 -2.40 6.09
C MET A 41 6.16 -3.13 6.13
N LEU A 42 6.79 -3.18 7.31
CA LEU A 42 8.08 -3.82 7.47
C LEU A 42 8.00 -5.34 7.34
N ASN A 43 7.11 -6.00 8.09
CA ASN A 43 7.13 -7.46 8.22
C ASN A 43 6.45 -8.17 7.04
N SER A 44 5.43 -7.55 6.44
CA SER A 44 4.67 -8.19 5.36
C SER A 44 5.19 -7.76 3.99
N PHE A 45 5.60 -6.51 3.82
CA PHE A 45 6.01 -5.98 2.52
C PHE A 45 7.52 -5.74 2.40
N SER A 46 8.30 -5.91 3.48
CA SER A 46 9.73 -5.54 3.51
C SER A 46 9.94 -4.08 3.13
N LEU A 47 8.99 -3.21 3.50
CA LEU A 47 8.99 -1.78 3.19
C LEU A 47 9.24 -1.00 4.48
N SER A 48 10.43 -0.40 4.61
CA SER A 48 10.76 0.41 5.77
C SER A 48 10.14 1.81 5.69
N ASN A 49 9.93 2.42 6.86
CA ASN A 49 9.46 3.81 6.93
C ASN A 49 10.44 4.79 6.27
N SER A 50 11.74 4.51 6.31
CA SER A 50 12.74 5.35 5.63
C SER A 50 12.57 5.37 4.11
N ILE A 51 12.03 4.30 3.51
CA ILE A 51 11.72 4.24 2.07
C ILE A 51 10.33 4.82 1.81
N LEU A 52 9.33 4.41 2.59
CA LEU A 52 7.93 4.83 2.41
C LEU A 52 7.71 6.33 2.64
N TYR A 53 8.42 6.93 3.57
CA TYR A 53 8.27 8.36 3.89
C TYR A 53 9.39 9.24 3.32
N ASN A 54 10.25 8.69 2.46
CA ASN A 54 11.22 9.51 1.74
C ASN A 54 10.49 10.48 0.81
N LYS A 55 10.92 11.76 0.82
CA LYS A 55 10.42 12.78 -0.10
C LYS A 55 10.85 12.50 -1.54
N ASP A 56 12.04 11.94 -1.72
CA ASP A 56 12.49 11.45 -3.01
C ASP A 56 11.89 10.06 -3.29
N ASN A 57 11.21 9.94 -4.43
CA ASN A 57 10.58 8.69 -4.84
C ASN A 57 11.58 7.67 -5.39
N SER A 58 12.81 8.08 -5.72
CA SER A 58 13.83 7.20 -6.32
C SER A 58 14.10 5.95 -5.46
N SER A 59 14.16 6.11 -4.13
CA SER A 59 14.35 4.98 -3.20
C SER A 59 13.16 4.01 -3.21
N PHE A 60 11.94 4.54 -3.34
CA PHE A 60 10.73 3.73 -3.39
C PHE A 60 10.60 3.02 -4.74
N GLU A 61 10.91 3.70 -5.84
CA GLU A 61 10.91 3.13 -7.19
C GLU A 61 11.96 2.01 -7.30
N GLN A 62 13.16 2.21 -6.77
CA GLN A 62 14.17 1.16 -6.70
C GLN A 62 13.67 -0.04 -5.90
N TRP A 63 13.13 0.18 -4.69
CA TRP A 63 12.54 -0.88 -3.87
C TRP A 63 11.44 -1.63 -4.63
N LEU A 64 10.55 -0.92 -5.33
CA LEU A 64 9.42 -1.49 -6.03
C LEU A 64 9.84 -2.36 -7.24
N ASN A 65 10.95 -2.00 -7.89
CA ASN A 65 11.54 -2.75 -9.00
C ASN A 65 12.31 -3.99 -8.53
N GLU A 66 12.99 -3.91 -7.39
CA GLU A 66 13.78 -5.01 -6.80
C GLU A 66 12.92 -6.03 -6.07
N ILE A 67 11.79 -5.59 -5.48
CA ILE A 67 10.91 -6.47 -4.72
C ILE A 67 10.07 -7.35 -5.66
N GLU A 68 10.18 -8.66 -5.51
CA GLU A 68 9.39 -9.64 -6.29
C GLU A 68 8.03 -9.94 -5.62
N LEU A 69 7.26 -8.90 -5.29
CA LEU A 69 5.92 -9.10 -4.74
C LEU A 69 4.98 -9.69 -5.80
N PRO A 70 4.17 -10.71 -5.46
CA PRO A 70 3.10 -11.16 -6.33
C PRO A 70 2.03 -10.06 -6.47
N ALA A 71 1.29 -10.10 -7.58
CA ALA A 71 0.36 -9.04 -7.96
C ALA A 71 -0.69 -8.78 -6.87
N GLU A 72 -1.22 -9.83 -6.26
CA GLU A 72 -2.23 -9.79 -5.22
C GLU A 72 -1.74 -9.09 -3.95
N LYS A 73 -0.45 -9.27 -3.63
CA LYS A 73 0.18 -8.64 -2.47
C LYS A 73 0.52 -7.19 -2.76
N LEU A 74 0.94 -6.87 -3.98
CA LEU A 74 1.14 -5.49 -4.41
C LEU A 74 -0.18 -4.71 -4.46
N ASP A 75 -1.27 -5.35 -4.90
CA ASP A 75 -2.62 -4.79 -4.85
C ASP A 75 -3.06 -4.55 -3.40
N SER A 76 -2.81 -5.50 -2.49
CA SER A 76 -3.04 -5.32 -1.05
C SER A 76 -2.27 -4.12 -0.49
N LEU A 77 -0.97 -3.97 -0.81
CA LEU A 77 -0.18 -2.81 -0.39
C LEU A 77 -0.83 -1.49 -0.85
N SER A 78 -1.36 -1.46 -2.07
CA SER A 78 -2.04 -0.27 -2.60
C SER A 78 -3.24 0.15 -1.74
N GLU A 79 -4.01 -0.81 -1.19
CA GLU A 79 -5.10 -0.53 -0.25
C GLU A 79 -4.57 0.13 1.02
N PHE A 80 -3.53 -0.44 1.64
CA PHE A 80 -2.92 0.11 2.85
C PHE A 80 -2.47 1.57 2.66
N LEU A 81 -1.80 1.86 1.53
CA LEU A 81 -1.35 3.22 1.23
C LEU A 81 -2.51 4.16 0.89
N TYR A 82 -3.54 3.68 0.19
CA TYR A 82 -4.73 4.49 -0.11
C TYR A 82 -5.41 4.97 1.18
N TYR A 83 -5.50 4.12 2.20
CA TYR A 83 -6.07 4.49 3.51
C TYR A 83 -5.17 5.38 4.38
N GLN A 84 -3.97 5.73 3.91
CA GLN A 84 -3.15 6.80 4.51
C GLN A 84 -3.47 8.18 3.93
N LEU A 85 -4.09 8.23 2.75
CA LEU A 85 -4.53 9.47 2.13
C LEU A 85 -5.65 10.13 2.93
N GLY A 86 -5.73 11.45 2.84
CA GLY A 86 -6.74 12.27 3.54
C GLY A 86 -6.39 12.59 4.99
N THR A 87 -5.31 12.02 5.54
CA THR A 87 -4.85 12.29 6.92
C THR A 87 -4.24 13.68 7.06
N SER A 88 -3.36 14.08 6.14
CA SER A 88 -2.79 15.43 6.07
C SER A 88 -2.29 15.74 4.66
N GLN A 89 -2.14 17.02 4.33
CA GLN A 89 -1.63 17.43 3.03
C GLN A 89 -0.18 16.94 2.79
N GLU A 90 0.67 17.00 3.82
CA GLU A 90 2.05 16.51 3.74
C GLU A 90 2.10 15.00 3.51
N GLN A 91 1.26 14.24 4.22
CA GLN A 91 1.15 12.79 4.03
C GLN A 91 0.68 12.46 2.61
N ASN A 92 -0.30 13.21 2.09
CA ASN A 92 -0.80 13.02 0.74
C ASN A 92 0.31 13.23 -0.30
N GLN A 93 1.12 14.29 -0.17
CA GLN A 93 2.22 14.58 -1.09
C GLN A 93 3.30 13.48 -1.10
N ILE A 94 3.48 12.77 0.02
CA ILE A 94 4.47 11.69 0.13
C ILE A 94 3.91 10.36 -0.41
N ILE A 95 2.65 10.04 -0.08
CA ILE A 95 2.04 8.74 -0.37
C ILE A 95 1.45 8.68 -1.78
N ALA A 96 0.85 9.76 -2.28
CA ALA A 96 0.21 9.80 -3.60
C ALA A 96 1.15 9.37 -4.73
N PRO A 97 2.40 9.88 -4.84
CA PRO A 97 3.33 9.45 -5.89
C PRO A 97 3.68 7.97 -5.81
N LYS A 98 3.86 7.44 -4.59
CA LYS A 98 4.23 6.03 -4.34
C LYS A 98 3.09 5.10 -4.74
N LEU A 99 1.87 5.49 -4.41
CA LEU A 99 0.68 4.76 -4.81
C LEU A 99 0.49 4.79 -6.33
N ASN A 100 0.81 5.89 -7.00
CA ASN A 100 0.81 5.95 -8.46
C ASN A 100 1.82 4.97 -9.08
N LEU A 101 3.05 4.90 -8.55
CA LEU A 101 4.06 3.92 -9.00
C LEU A 101 3.60 2.47 -8.84
N ILE A 102 2.92 2.14 -7.72
CA ILE A 102 2.32 0.81 -7.52
C ILE A 102 1.29 0.51 -8.60
N TYR A 103 0.38 1.44 -8.90
CA TYR A 103 -0.64 1.24 -9.92
C TYR A 103 -0.06 1.10 -11.33
N GLU A 104 0.98 1.87 -11.65
CA GLU A 104 1.73 1.72 -12.89
C GLU A 104 2.37 0.33 -12.97
N GLN A 105 2.97 -0.18 -11.90
CA GLN A 105 3.54 -1.52 -11.86
C GLN A 105 2.46 -2.62 -12.01
N LEU A 106 1.32 -2.50 -11.33
CA LEU A 106 0.20 -3.44 -11.47
C LEU A 106 -0.36 -3.47 -12.90
N SER A 107 -0.51 -2.30 -13.52
CA SER A 107 -0.98 -2.16 -14.90
C SER A 107 0.04 -2.73 -15.90
N ASN A 108 1.31 -2.31 -15.80
CA ASN A 108 2.34 -2.62 -16.80
C ASN A 108 2.87 -4.04 -16.67
N LYS A 109 3.16 -4.51 -15.44
CA LYS A 109 3.81 -5.81 -15.19
C LYS A 109 2.80 -6.94 -15.04
N HIS A 110 1.66 -6.68 -14.42
CA HIS A 110 0.67 -7.72 -14.12
C HIS A 110 -0.56 -7.68 -15.04
N LYS A 111 -0.68 -6.67 -15.91
CA LYS A 111 -1.85 -6.44 -16.78
C LYS A 111 -3.17 -6.37 -15.98
N ILE A 112 -3.07 -6.02 -14.71
CA ILE A 112 -4.23 -5.88 -13.83
C ILE A 112 -4.73 -4.45 -13.99
N VAL A 113 -5.73 -4.29 -14.85
CA VAL A 113 -6.48 -3.04 -14.98
C VAL A 113 -7.75 -3.18 -14.16
N HIS A 114 -7.65 -3.01 -12.84
CA HIS A 114 -8.85 -2.89 -12.01
C HIS A 114 -9.50 -1.53 -12.27
N LEU A 115 -10.80 -1.53 -12.60
CA LEU A 115 -11.63 -0.32 -12.70
C LEU A 115 -11.53 0.55 -11.43
N VAL A 116 -11.37 -0.10 -10.27
CA VAL A 116 -11.12 0.54 -8.98
C VAL A 116 -9.81 1.32 -8.98
N ASN A 117 -8.72 0.73 -9.49
CA ASN A 117 -7.40 1.36 -9.55
C ASN A 117 -7.41 2.56 -10.48
N MET A 118 -8.10 2.50 -11.63
CA MET A 118 -8.27 3.66 -12.51
C MET A 118 -9.05 4.80 -11.86
N HIS A 119 -10.12 4.50 -11.10
CA HIS A 119 -10.86 5.54 -10.37
C HIS A 119 -10.00 6.16 -9.27
N ARG A 120 -9.28 5.35 -8.49
CA ARG A 120 -8.37 5.82 -7.45
C ARG A 120 -7.20 6.61 -8.01
N GLN A 121 -6.65 6.22 -9.16
CA GLN A 121 -5.58 6.97 -9.83
C GLN A 121 -6.05 8.38 -10.21
N LYS A 122 -7.30 8.53 -10.69
CA LYS A 122 -7.91 9.86 -10.93
C LYS A 122 -8.06 10.69 -9.64
N ILE A 123 -8.42 10.04 -8.52
CA ILE A 123 -8.49 10.70 -7.22
C ILE A 123 -7.08 11.16 -6.78
N ILE A 124 -6.06 10.33 -6.95
CA ILE A 124 -4.69 10.62 -6.51
C ILE A 124 -4.06 11.75 -7.30
N GLN A 125 -4.42 11.91 -8.59
CA GLN A 125 -3.94 13.03 -9.40
C GLN A 125 -4.25 14.41 -8.82
N GLN A 126 -5.24 14.54 -7.92
CA GLN A 126 -5.50 15.82 -7.24
C GLN A 126 -4.42 16.21 -6.21
N TYR A 127 -3.52 15.28 -5.87
CA TYR A 127 -2.46 15.45 -4.88
C TYR A 127 -1.04 15.46 -5.49
N LEU A 128 -0.92 15.20 -6.79
CA LEU A 128 0.33 15.23 -7.56
C LEU A 128 0.49 16.61 -8.24
#